data_AF-A0A2W0CNY5-F1
#
_entry.id   AF-A0A2W0CNY5-F1
#
_cell.length_a   1.000
_cell.length_b   1.000
_cell.length_c   1.000
_cell.angle_alpha   90.00
_cell.angle_beta   90.00
_cell.angle_gamma   90.00
#
_symmetry.space_group_name_H-M   'P 1'
#
loop_
_entity.id
_entity.type
_entity.pdbx_description
1 polymer ?
#
loop_
_entity_poly.entity_id
_entity_poly.type
_entity_poly.pdbx_seq_one_letter_code
_entity_poly.pdbx_strand_id
1 'polypeptide(L)'
;MAQQEWFMVKHGVTGRGLANSKTDSLSYRFQKEGEGFVFTVTGLDDQTVEQIIELRQELNVFRFVQRKDQPLLKHWYYVHGDRVAYDKDRGTLTIFANSEIRYVPEDYFAD
;
A
#
# COMPACT_ATOMS: atom_id res chain seq x y z
N MET A 1 15.30 -13.49 14.38
CA MET A 1 15.48 -12.18 13.72
C MET A 1 14.57 -12.14 12.52
N ALA A 2 13.52 -11.32 12.53
CA ALA A 2 12.88 -10.82 11.32
C ALA A 2 11.82 -9.80 11.72
N GLN A 3 12.00 -8.54 11.30
CA GLN A 3 10.87 -7.65 11.06
C GLN A 3 10.47 -7.91 9.61
N GLN A 4 9.21 -8.27 9.37
CA GLN A 4 8.67 -8.35 8.02
C GLN A 4 7.73 -7.18 7.80
N GLU A 5 7.86 -6.55 6.64
CA GLU A 5 6.97 -5.48 6.24
C GLU A 5 6.69 -5.61 4.75
N TRP A 6 5.43 -5.51 4.37
CA TRP A 6 5.08 -5.49 2.96
C TRP A 6 3.88 -4.60 2.69
N PHE A 7 3.79 -4.15 1.44
CA PHE A 7 2.80 -3.23 0.94
C PHE A 7 2.02 -3.91 -0.19
N MET A 8 0.73 -3.58 -0.30
CA MET A 8 -0.13 -4.04 -1.38
C MET A 8 -1.03 -2.91 -1.88
N VAL A 9 -1.23 -2.84 -3.19
CA VAL A 9 -2.29 -2.04 -3.82
C VAL A 9 -3.39 -2.96 -4.27
N LYS A 10 -4.63 -2.60 -3.97
CA LYS A 10 -5.81 -3.30 -4.49
C LYS A 10 -6.81 -2.31 -5.06
N HIS A 11 -7.56 -2.80 -6.05
CA HIS A 11 -8.81 -2.18 -6.42
C HIS A 11 -9.80 -2.36 -5.25
N GLY A 12 -10.28 -1.25 -4.70
CA GLY A 12 -11.12 -1.18 -3.52
C GLY A 12 -12.53 -1.71 -3.74
N VAL A 13 -13.05 -1.69 -4.96
CA VAL A 13 -14.39 -2.19 -5.28
C VAL A 13 -14.37 -3.71 -5.53
N THR A 14 -13.45 -4.21 -6.37
CA THR A 14 -13.44 -5.65 -6.73
C THR A 14 -12.50 -6.50 -5.87
N GLY A 15 -11.65 -5.88 -5.06
CA GLY A 15 -10.63 -6.57 -4.26
C GLY A 15 -9.44 -7.13 -5.06
N ARG A 16 -9.37 -6.88 -6.37
CA ARG A 16 -8.29 -7.32 -7.25
C ARG A 16 -6.95 -6.72 -6.80
N GLY A 17 -5.92 -7.56 -6.65
CA GLY A 17 -4.55 -7.11 -6.39
C GLY A 17 -3.92 -6.50 -7.63
N LEU A 18 -3.24 -5.37 -7.46
CA LEU A 18 -2.51 -4.67 -8.52
C LEU A 18 -1.00 -4.69 -8.30
N ALA A 19 -0.56 -4.59 -7.05
CA ALA A 19 0.86 -4.68 -6.68
C ALA A 19 1.02 -5.26 -5.28
N ASN A 20 2.10 -6.00 -5.04
CA ASN A 20 2.41 -6.62 -3.76
C ASN A 20 3.92 -6.76 -3.55
N SER A 21 4.49 -5.97 -2.65
CA SER A 21 5.95 -5.98 -2.37
C SER A 21 6.46 -7.27 -1.74
N LYS A 22 5.58 -8.20 -1.37
CA LYS A 22 5.97 -9.52 -0.84
C LYS A 22 6.29 -10.53 -1.95
N THR A 23 5.64 -10.38 -3.10
CA THR A 23 5.75 -11.32 -4.23
C THR A 23 6.40 -10.69 -5.45
N ASP A 24 6.24 -9.39 -5.61
CA ASP A 24 6.66 -8.66 -6.80
C ASP A 24 8.02 -8.02 -6.52
N SER A 25 8.83 -7.87 -7.56
CA SER A 25 10.17 -7.25 -7.49
C SER A 25 10.09 -5.72 -7.44
N LEU A 26 9.34 -5.18 -6.48
CA LEU A 26 9.16 -3.74 -6.27
C LEU A 26 9.71 -3.32 -4.91
N SER A 27 10.04 -2.03 -4.78
CA SER A 27 10.42 -1.41 -3.51
C SER A 27 9.43 -0.30 -3.17
N TYR A 28 9.23 -0.05 -1.88
CA TYR A 28 8.44 1.09 -1.45
C TYR A 28 9.03 1.75 -0.20
N ARG A 29 8.71 3.04 -0.04
CA ARG A 29 8.92 3.81 1.19
C ARG A 29 7.58 4.31 1.68
N PHE A 30 7.38 4.27 2.99
CA PHE A 30 6.23 4.83 3.68
C PHE A 30 6.64 6.01 4.55
N GLN A 31 5.89 7.10 4.48
CA GLN A 31 6.06 8.28 5.33
C GLN A 31 4.69 8.76 5.81
N LYS A 32 4.62 9.16 7.08
CA LYS A 32 3.48 9.93 7.59
C LYS A 32 3.81 11.41 7.43
N GLU A 33 2.96 12.16 6.74
CA GLU A 33 3.12 13.59 6.49
C GLU A 33 1.93 14.36 7.04
N GLY A 34 2.13 15.03 8.19
CA GLY A 34 1.02 15.65 8.92
C GLY A 34 -0.03 14.61 9.30
N GLU A 35 -1.25 14.79 8.82
CA GLU A 35 -2.36 13.85 9.00
C GLU A 35 -2.45 12.77 7.91
N GLY A 36 -1.69 12.93 6.82
CA GLY A 36 -1.72 12.02 5.67
C GLY A 36 -0.61 10.98 5.66
N PHE A 37 -0.69 10.11 4.66
CA PHE A 37 0.22 8.99 4.45
C PHE A 37 0.70 8.96 3.01
N VAL A 38 2.01 8.92 2.82
CA VAL A 38 2.65 8.91 1.50
C VAL A 38 3.39 7.60 1.29
N PHE A 39 3.14 6.98 0.15
CA PHE A 39 3.87 5.83 -0.35
C PHE A 39 4.61 6.22 -1.61
N THR A 40 5.91 5.96 -1.63
CA THR A 40 6.75 6.11 -2.83
C THR A 40 7.16 4.72 -3.28
N VAL A 41 6.76 4.31 -4.48
CA VAL A 41 6.93 2.95 -5.01
C VAL A 41 7.78 3.00 -6.27
N THR A 42 8.74 2.08 -6.37
CA THR A 42 9.64 1.93 -7.53
C THR A 42 9.72 0.47 -7.96
N GLY A 43 10.09 0.23 -9.22
CA GLY A 43 10.22 -1.11 -9.78
C GLY A 43 8.90 -1.76 -10.23
N LEU A 44 7.84 -0.95 -10.38
CA LEU A 44 6.62 -1.38 -11.06
C LEU A 44 6.86 -1.40 -12.57
N ASP A 45 6.29 -2.38 -13.26
CA ASP A 45 6.20 -2.36 -14.73
C ASP A 45 5.13 -1.36 -15.21
N ASP A 46 5.26 -0.91 -16.46
CA ASP A 46 4.38 0.11 -17.04
C ASP A 46 2.91 -0.31 -17.05
N GLN A 47 2.61 -1.59 -17.28
CA GLN A 47 1.23 -2.08 -17.33
C GLN A 47 0.57 -2.00 -15.94
N THR A 48 1.32 -2.33 -14.89
CA THR A 48 0.86 -2.21 -13.51
C THR A 48 0.65 -0.74 -13.14
N VAL A 49 1.57 0.15 -13.53
CA VAL A 49 1.43 1.59 -13.31
C VAL A 49 0.19 2.15 -14.00
N GLU A 50 -0.04 1.81 -15.27
CA GLU A 50 -1.21 2.26 -16.03
C GLU A 50 -2.52 1.87 -15.34
N GLN A 51 -2.64 0.61 -14.88
CA GLN A 51 -3.82 0.16 -14.16
C GLN A 51 -4.03 0.90 -12.84
N ILE A 52 -2.96 1.17 -12.09
CA ILE A 52 -3.03 1.94 -10.84
C ILE A 52 -3.51 3.37 -11.12
N ILE A 53 -2.98 4.01 -12.16
CA ILE A 53 -3.38 5.38 -12.54
C ILE A 53 -4.82 5.43 -13.04
N GLU A 54 -5.26 4.43 -13.80
CA GLU A 54 -6.63 4.30 -14.29
C GLU A 54 -7.62 4.15 -13.13
N LEU A 55 -7.31 3.27 -12.17
CA LEU A 55 -8.17 2.94 -11.04
C LEU A 55 -7.97 3.84 -9.81
N ARG A 56 -7.21 4.94 -9.93
CA ARG A 56 -6.72 5.74 -8.79
C ARG A 56 -7.78 6.23 -7.81
N GLN A 57 -9.02 6.44 -8.28
CA GLN A 57 -10.14 6.88 -7.44
C GLN A 57 -10.74 5.77 -6.58
N GLU A 58 -10.38 4.52 -6.88
CA GLU A 58 -10.96 3.32 -6.28
C GLU A 58 -9.85 2.45 -5.70
N LEU A 59 -8.74 3.03 -5.23
CA LEU A 59 -7.63 2.28 -4.66
C LEU A 59 -7.70 2.15 -3.14
N ASN A 60 -7.31 0.98 -2.68
CA ASN A 60 -6.91 0.74 -1.30
C ASN A 60 -5.44 0.36 -1.27
N VAL A 61 -4.73 0.89 -0.28
CA VAL A 61 -3.38 0.47 0.07
C VAL A 61 -3.40 -0.30 1.37
N PHE A 62 -2.68 -1.42 1.43
CA PHE A 62 -2.47 -2.18 2.64
C PHE A 62 -0.99 -2.20 2.99
N ARG A 63 -0.66 -2.01 4.25
CA ARG A 63 0.69 -2.20 4.78
C ARG A 63 0.63 -3.16 5.96
N PHE A 64 1.44 -4.18 5.93
CA PHE A 64 1.48 -5.22 6.93
C PHE A 64 2.81 -5.15 7.65
N VAL A 65 2.77 -5.09 8.97
CA VAL A 65 3.97 -4.98 9.80
C VAL A 65 3.96 -6.12 10.80
N GLN A 66 4.93 -7.01 10.70
CA GLN A 66 5.19 -8.05 11.69
C GLN A 66 6.51 -7.75 12.37
N ARG A 67 6.42 -7.28 13.62
CA ARG A 67 7.59 -7.10 14.49
C ARG A 67 7.82 -8.38 15.28
N LYS A 68 9.04 -8.53 15.79
CA LYS A 68 9.37 -9.63 16.70
C LYS A 68 8.41 -9.59 17.89
N ASP A 69 7.82 -10.74 18.20
CA ASP A 69 6.96 -10.95 19.38
C ASP A 69 5.72 -10.02 19.42
N GLN A 70 5.30 -9.46 18.27
CA GLN A 70 4.06 -8.69 18.14
C GLN A 70 3.15 -9.34 17.11
N PRO A 71 1.82 -9.25 17.30
CA PRO A 71 0.88 -9.75 16.33
C PRO A 71 1.02 -9.00 15.01
N LEU A 72 0.60 -9.62 13.92
CA LEU A 72 0.61 -8.99 12.60
C LEU A 72 -0.27 -7.73 12.66
N LEU A 73 0.28 -6.56 12.35
CA LEU A 73 -0.50 -5.33 12.25
C LEU A 73 -0.84 -5.06 10.79
N LYS A 74 -2.13 -5.05 10.44
CA LYS A 74 -2.64 -4.67 9.13
C LYS A 74 -3.10 -3.22 9.17
N HIS A 75 -2.47 -2.39 8.38
CA HIS A 75 -2.90 -1.04 8.09
C HIS A 75 -3.64 -1.02 6.75
N TRP A 76 -4.80 -0.39 6.70
CA TRP A 76 -5.59 -0.17 5.50
C TRP A 76 -5.75 1.33 5.31
N TYR A 77 -5.25 1.83 4.18
CA TYR A 77 -5.27 3.23 3.80
C TYR A 77 -6.25 3.46 2.65
N TYR A 78 -7.10 4.47 2.79
CA TYR A 78 -7.97 4.94 1.72
C TYR A 78 -7.22 5.98 0.88
N VAL A 79 -7.02 5.66 -0.40
CA VAL A 79 -6.23 6.49 -1.30
C VAL A 79 -7.03 7.71 -1.75
N HIS A 80 -6.36 8.86 -1.80
CA HIS A 80 -6.91 10.06 -2.43
C HIS A 80 -6.46 10.08 -3.90
N GLY A 81 -7.34 9.67 -4.81
CA GLY A 81 -6.99 9.42 -6.22
C GLY A 81 -6.31 10.59 -6.92
N ASP A 82 -6.71 11.83 -6.64
CA ASP A 82 -6.10 13.02 -7.28
C ASP A 82 -4.65 13.29 -6.85
N ARG A 83 -4.17 12.59 -5.83
CA ARG A 83 -2.80 12.66 -5.32
C ARG A 83 -2.04 11.36 -5.56
N VAL A 84 -2.49 10.58 -6.55
CA VAL A 84 -1.74 9.47 -7.12
C VAL A 84 -1.08 9.95 -8.41
N ALA A 85 0.25 9.88 -8.47
CA ALA A 85 1.02 10.38 -9.59
C ALA A 85 2.20 9.47 -9.90
N TYR A 86 2.51 9.30 -11.19
CA TYR A 86 3.69 8.58 -11.65
C TYR A 86 4.66 9.54 -12.35
N ASP A 87 5.90 9.58 -11.86
CA ASP A 87 7.02 10.23 -12.52
C ASP A 87 7.73 9.20 -13.40
N LYS A 88 7.53 9.30 -14.72
CA LYS A 88 8.11 8.38 -15.71
C LYS A 88 9.63 8.47 -15.76
N ASP A 89 10.19 9.67 -15.63
CA ASP A 89 11.64 9.89 -15.71
C ASP A 89 12.37 9.25 -14.52
N ARG A 90 11.70 9.21 -13.36
CA ARG A 90 12.21 8.59 -12.13
C ARG A 90 11.73 7.16 -11.90
N GLY A 91 10.84 6.63 -12.73
CA GLY A 91 10.19 5.33 -12.52
C GLY A 91 9.53 5.21 -11.15
N THR A 92 8.90 6.29 -10.68
CA THR A 92 8.44 6.43 -9.29
C THR A 92 6.95 6.76 -9.22
N LEU A 93 6.18 5.89 -8.58
CA LEU A 93 4.78 6.11 -8.26
C LEU A 93 4.66 6.69 -6.85
N THR A 94 3.92 7.79 -6.70
CA THR A 94 3.54 8.35 -5.41
C THR A 94 2.06 8.13 -5.17
N ILE A 95 1.70 7.57 -4.03
CA ILE A 95 0.31 7.37 -3.60
C ILE A 95 0.13 8.10 -2.27
N PHE A 96 -0.84 9.01 -2.22
CA PHE A 96 -1.27 9.65 -0.98
C PHE A 96 -2.58 9.04 -0.47
N ALA A 97 -2.67 8.84 0.84
CA ALA A 97 -3.89 8.47 1.55
C ALA A 97 -4.17 9.47 2.67
N ASN A 98 -5.45 9.79 2.88
CA ASN A 98 -5.89 10.76 3.88
C ASN A 98 -6.39 10.10 5.18
N SER A 99 -6.59 8.78 5.18
CA SER A 99 -7.13 8.05 6.31
C SER A 99 -6.59 6.63 6.37
N GLU A 100 -6.64 6.06 7.58
CA GLU A 100 -6.09 4.75 7.92
C GLU A 100 -7.03 4.05 8.91
N ILE A 101 -7.26 2.75 8.70
CA ILE A 101 -7.77 1.85 9.72
C ILE A 101 -6.68 0.84 10.06
N ARG A 102 -6.52 0.55 11.36
CA ARG A 102 -5.57 -0.42 11.89
C ARG A 102 -6.30 -1.62 12.45
N TYR A 103 -5.80 -2.81 12.11
CA TYR A 103 -6.36 -4.07 12.56
C TYR A 103 -5.25 -4.99 13.04
N VAL A 104 -5.47 -5.64 14.18
CA VAL A 104 -4.71 -6.80 14.61
C VAL A 104 -5.57 -8.02 14.27
N PRO A 105 -5.23 -8.84 13.27
CA PRO A 105 -6.06 -9.96 12.83
C PRO A 105 -6.37 -10.97 13.95
N GLU A 106 -5.46 -11.12 14.91
CA GLU A 106 -5.62 -12.02 16.06
C GLU A 106 -6.79 -11.59 16.96
N ASP A 107 -7.15 -10.31 17.02
CA ASP A 107 -8.30 -9.82 17.80
C ASP A 107 -9.65 -10.32 17.25
N TYR A 108 -9.67 -10.84 16.02
CA TYR A 108 -10.90 -11.27 15.33
C TYR A 108 -11.14 -12.79 15.39
N PHE A 109 -10.13 -13.58 15.78
CA PHE A 109 -10.21 -15.05 15.88
C PHE A 109 -10.25 -15.53 17.34
N ALA A 110 -10.35 -14.63 18.30
CA ALA A 110 -10.59 -14.97 19.69
C ALA A 110 -12.08 -15.31 19.89
N ASP A 111 -12.44 -16.56 19.59
CA ASP A 111 -13.61 -17.25 20.17
C ASP A 111 -13.27 -17.77 21.58
#